data_AF-A0A8H4SPK2-F1
#
_entry.id   AF-A0A8H4SPK2-F1
#
_cell.length_a   1.000
_cell.length_b   1.000
_cell.length_c   1.000
_cell.angle_alpha   90.00
_cell.angle_beta   90.00
_cell.angle_gamma   90.00
#
_symmetry.space_group_name_H-M   'P 1'
#
loop_
_entity.id
_entity.type
_entity.pdbx_description
1 polymer ?
#
loop_
_entity_poly.entity_id
_entity_poly.type
_entity_poly.pdbx_seq_one_letter_code
_entity_poly.pdbx_strand_id
1 'polypeptide(L)'
;MTTASALADASTASGSDVTSSSGILTEGCDKSASCDTTAEMFKGAYIRGLRKLQLVDPESNWLNYLTANAQSLWNHDLSVQNVNGDSECIVGSAWAGPFNSNQANVVTQGAALDALNAALAATQ
;
A
#
# COMPACT_ATOMS: atom_id res chain seq x y z
N MET A 1 2.78 11.74 -21.43
CA MET A 1 2.78 11.71 -19.95
C MET A 1 1.43 12.17 -19.39
N THR A 2 0.75 13.16 -20.00
CA THR A 2 -0.57 13.66 -19.60
C THR A 2 -1.63 12.62 -19.18
N THR A 3 -1.83 11.54 -19.95
CA THR A 3 -2.82 10.50 -19.58
C THR A 3 -2.43 9.74 -18.30
N ALA A 4 -1.15 9.42 -18.13
CA ALA A 4 -0.68 8.70 -16.94
C ALA A 4 -0.81 9.57 -15.69
N SER A 5 -0.40 10.84 -15.79
CA SER A 5 -0.50 11.83 -14.70
C SER A 5 -1.96 12.06 -14.30
N ALA A 6 -2.87 12.23 -15.27
CA ALA A 6 -4.29 12.40 -15.00
C ALA A 6 -4.94 11.19 -14.30
N LEU A 7 -4.54 9.96 -14.65
CA LEU A 7 -5.01 8.75 -13.97
C LEU A 7 -4.46 8.65 -12.55
N ALA A 8 -3.16 8.95 -12.35
CA ALA A 8 -2.53 8.95 -11.05
C ALA A 8 -3.13 10.02 -10.12
N ASP A 9 -3.43 11.21 -10.64
CA ASP A 9 -4.11 12.27 -9.89
C ASP A 9 -5.51 11.83 -9.47
N ALA A 10 -6.28 11.24 -10.39
CA ALA A 10 -7.62 10.74 -10.07
C ALA A 10 -7.60 9.63 -9.02
N SER A 11 -6.65 8.69 -9.10
CA SER A 11 -6.60 7.56 -8.19
C SER A 11 -5.99 7.90 -6.82
N THR A 12 -5.08 8.87 -6.74
CA THR A 12 -4.47 9.32 -5.47
C THR A 12 -5.27 10.41 -4.75
N ALA A 13 -6.27 11.00 -5.42
CA ALA A 13 -7.13 12.01 -4.82
C ALA A 13 -7.92 11.48 -3.61
N SER A 14 -8.11 12.36 -2.62
CA SER A 14 -9.01 12.08 -1.50
C SER A 14 -10.43 11.80 -2.01
N GLY A 15 -11.00 10.68 -1.58
CA GLY A 15 -12.34 10.25 -2.00
C GLY A 15 -12.38 9.51 -3.33
N SER A 16 -11.23 9.12 -3.90
CA SER A 16 -11.21 8.13 -4.98
C SER A 16 -11.64 6.75 -4.45
N ASP A 17 -12.19 5.90 -5.31
CA ASP A 17 -12.70 4.58 -4.91
C ASP A 17 -11.62 3.65 -4.34
N VAL A 18 -10.35 3.93 -4.65
CA VAL A 18 -9.19 3.15 -4.19
C VAL A 18 -8.43 3.84 -3.07
N THR A 19 -8.88 5.02 -2.60
CA THR A 19 -8.23 5.75 -1.51
C THR A 19 -9.22 5.94 -0.37
N SER A 20 -8.92 5.30 0.76
CA SER A 20 -9.69 5.44 1.99
C SER A 20 -9.79 6.90 2.45
N SER A 21 -10.72 7.18 3.37
CA SER A 21 -10.88 8.52 3.96
C SER A 21 -9.62 9.02 4.70
N SER A 22 -8.70 8.13 5.08
CA SER A 22 -7.40 8.47 5.65
C SER A 22 -6.29 8.68 4.61
N GLY A 23 -6.61 8.66 3.31
CA GLY A 23 -5.64 8.85 2.23
C GLY A 23 -4.81 7.62 1.90
N ILE A 24 -5.22 6.43 2.36
CA ILE A 24 -4.47 5.17 2.20
C ILE A 24 -5.15 4.28 1.17
N LEU A 25 -4.35 3.62 0.34
CA LEU A 25 -4.79 2.68 -0.68
C LEU A 25 -5.62 1.56 -0.05
N THR A 26 -6.82 1.36 -0.58
CA THR A 26 -7.81 0.42 -0.04
C THR A 26 -8.43 -0.42 -1.13
N GLU A 27 -8.84 -1.62 -0.76
CA GLU A 27 -9.75 -2.47 -1.53
C GLU A 27 -11.08 -2.59 -0.79
N GLY A 28 -12.17 -2.78 -1.53
CA GLY A 28 -13.52 -2.88 -0.94
C GLY A 28 -13.69 -4.04 0.04
N CYS A 29 -12.82 -5.05 -0.05
CA CYS A 29 -12.80 -6.24 0.81
C CYS A 29 -11.88 -6.12 2.04
N ASP A 30 -11.09 -5.03 2.17
CA ASP A 30 -10.11 -4.90 3.24
C ASP A 30 -10.78 -4.93 4.62
N LYS A 31 -11.87 -4.19 4.77
CA LYS A 31 -12.57 -4.03 6.06
C LYS A 31 -13.30 -5.31 6.50
N SER A 32 -13.83 -6.07 5.56
CA SER A 32 -14.50 -7.34 5.83
C SER A 32 -13.52 -8.51 5.97
N ALA A 33 -12.22 -8.29 5.75
CA ALA A 33 -11.19 -9.32 5.73
C ALA A 33 -11.55 -10.48 4.80
N SER A 34 -12.17 -10.15 3.66
CA SER A 34 -12.72 -11.12 2.71
C SER A 34 -12.06 -10.99 1.34
N CYS A 35 -10.90 -10.36 1.27
CA CYS A 35 -10.13 -10.29 0.04
C CYS A 35 -9.64 -11.68 -0.35
N ASP A 36 -9.75 -12.00 -1.63
CA ASP A 36 -9.00 -13.13 -2.17
C ASP A 36 -7.55 -12.71 -2.46
N THR A 37 -6.72 -13.68 -2.78
CA THR A 37 -5.31 -13.45 -3.10
C THR A 37 -5.11 -12.54 -4.31
N THR A 38 -6.11 -12.39 -5.19
CA THR A 38 -6.06 -11.52 -6.36
C THR A 38 -6.27 -10.06 -5.98
N ALA A 39 -7.26 -9.77 -5.15
CA ALA A 39 -7.47 -8.42 -4.62
C ALA A 39 -6.26 -7.97 -3.79
N GLU A 40 -5.71 -8.87 -2.97
CA GLU A 40 -4.54 -8.55 -2.12
C GLU A 40 -3.29 -8.17 -2.92
N MET A 41 -3.04 -8.78 -4.08
CA MET A 41 -1.87 -8.46 -4.92
C MET A 41 -1.98 -7.12 -5.66
N PHE A 42 -3.20 -6.61 -5.88
CA PHE A 42 -3.40 -5.40 -6.68
C PHE A 42 -2.74 -4.17 -6.07
N LYS A 43 -2.72 -4.07 -4.74
CA LYS A 43 -2.07 -2.96 -4.03
C LYS A 43 -0.59 -2.83 -4.38
N GLY A 44 0.14 -3.94 -4.38
CA GLY A 44 1.54 -3.98 -4.76
C GLY A 44 1.74 -3.58 -6.22
N ALA A 45 0.94 -4.11 -7.14
CA ALA A 45 1.01 -3.74 -8.56
C ALA A 45 0.76 -2.25 -8.81
N TYR A 46 -0.27 -1.69 -8.15
CA TYR A 46 -0.63 -0.28 -8.23
C TYR A 46 0.53 0.61 -7.75
N ILE A 47 1.07 0.36 -6.55
CA ILE A 47 2.14 1.19 -5.99
C ILE A 47 3.44 1.09 -6.80
N ARG A 48 3.80 -0.10 -7.32
CA ARG A 48 4.96 -0.23 -8.23
C ARG A 48 4.77 0.61 -9.49
N GLY A 49 3.55 0.69 -10.02
CA GLY A 49 3.21 1.53 -11.17
C GLY A 49 3.36 3.02 -10.85
N LEU A 50 2.75 3.47 -9.76
CA LEU A 50 2.82 4.87 -9.32
C LEU A 50 4.27 5.29 -9.03
N ARG A 51 5.07 4.43 -8.38
CA ARG A 51 6.50 4.64 -8.18
C ARG A 51 7.24 4.86 -9.50
N LYS A 52 6.99 4.03 -10.51
CA LYS A 52 7.65 4.19 -11.82
C LYS A 52 7.33 5.55 -12.43
N LEU A 53 6.08 6.00 -12.31
CA LEU A 53 5.67 7.30 -12.79
C LEU A 53 6.36 8.43 -12.01
N GLN A 54 6.34 8.37 -10.67
CA GLN A 54 7.02 9.33 -9.79
C GLN A 54 8.51 9.50 -10.10
N LEU A 55 9.20 8.43 -10.49
CA LEU A 55 10.63 8.48 -10.82
C LEU A 55 10.94 9.18 -12.15
N VAL A 56 9.97 9.27 -13.06
CA VAL A 56 10.16 9.90 -14.39
C VAL A 56 9.42 11.22 -14.54
N ASP A 57 8.42 11.47 -13.72
CA ASP A 57 7.58 12.67 -13.68
C ASP A 57 7.26 12.99 -12.21
N PRO A 58 8.20 13.59 -11.45
CA PRO A 58 8.03 13.70 -10.01
C PRO A 58 6.95 14.71 -9.63
N GLU A 59 5.94 14.26 -8.90
CA GLU A 59 4.86 15.12 -8.40
C GLU A 59 4.71 15.00 -6.89
N SER A 60 4.41 16.13 -6.24
CA SER A 60 4.36 16.21 -4.78
C SER A 60 3.21 15.40 -4.17
N ASN A 61 2.06 15.35 -4.84
CA ASN A 61 0.91 14.57 -4.40
C ASN A 61 1.19 13.06 -4.46
N TRP A 62 1.85 12.57 -5.50
CA TRP A 62 2.18 11.14 -5.62
C TRP A 62 3.27 10.74 -4.62
N LEU A 63 4.29 11.58 -4.40
CA LEU A 63 5.28 11.37 -3.33
C LEU A 63 4.60 11.25 -1.96
N ASN A 64 3.70 12.18 -1.63
CA ASN A 64 2.96 12.17 -0.37
C ASN A 64 2.09 10.91 -0.27
N TYR A 65 1.45 10.49 -1.35
CA TYR A 65 0.64 9.27 -1.36
C TYR A 65 1.50 8.01 -1.11
N LEU A 66 2.62 7.86 -1.82
CA LEU A 66 3.55 6.73 -1.66
C LEU A 66 4.08 6.63 -0.23
N THR A 67 4.52 7.76 0.34
CA THR A 67 5.08 7.81 1.69
C THR A 67 4.02 7.61 2.77
N ALA A 68 2.83 8.19 2.63
CA ALA A 68 1.72 8.00 3.55
C ALA A 68 1.27 6.53 3.61
N ASN A 69 1.18 5.84 2.46
CA ASN A 69 0.85 4.42 2.40
C ASN A 69 1.89 3.57 3.13
N ALA A 70 3.19 3.80 2.88
CA ALA A 70 4.26 3.06 3.54
C ALA A 70 4.27 3.29 5.06
N GLN A 71 4.06 4.54 5.51
CA GLN A 71 4.00 4.87 6.94
C GLN A 71 2.77 4.25 7.62
N SER A 72 1.60 4.36 7.00
CA SER A 72 0.37 3.78 7.55
C SER A 72 0.48 2.27 7.68
N LEU A 73 0.94 1.60 6.62
CA LEU A 73 1.21 0.16 6.65
C LEU A 73 2.12 -0.22 7.82
N TRP A 74 3.24 0.48 7.97
CA TRP A 74 4.21 0.19 9.03
C TRP A 74 3.64 0.39 10.43
N ASN A 75 2.81 1.41 10.62
CA ASN A 75 2.27 1.79 11.93
C ASN A 75 0.98 1.05 12.30
N HIS A 76 0.22 0.57 11.32
CA HIS A 76 -1.16 0.14 11.55
C HIS A 76 -1.49 -1.27 11.02
N ASP A 77 -0.74 -1.80 10.07
CA ASP A 77 -0.99 -3.12 9.47
C ASP A 77 0.19 -4.09 9.60
N LEU A 78 1.29 -3.64 10.23
CA LEU A 78 2.42 -4.50 10.56
C LEU A 78 2.27 -5.05 11.98
N SER A 79 2.42 -6.36 12.12
CA SER A 79 2.53 -7.05 13.40
C SER A 79 3.90 -7.72 13.50
N VAL A 80 4.59 -7.50 14.61
CA VAL A 80 5.83 -8.22 14.95
C VAL A 80 5.47 -9.38 15.87
N GLN A 81 5.72 -10.61 15.44
CA GLN A 81 5.46 -11.82 16.22
C GLN A 81 6.76 -12.51 16.60
N ASN A 82 6.76 -13.20 17.75
CA ASN A 82 7.85 -14.09 18.11
C ASN A 82 7.53 -15.50 17.61
N VAL A 83 8.35 -16.03 16.71
CA VAL A 83 8.21 -17.35 16.13
C VAL A 83 9.50 -18.12 16.42
N ASN A 84 9.42 -19.15 17.25
CA ASN A 84 10.57 -19.98 17.66
C ASN A 84 11.76 -19.20 18.24
N GLY A 85 11.52 -18.05 18.89
CA GLY A 85 12.56 -17.19 19.44
C GLY A 85 13.00 -16.06 18.51
N ASP A 86 12.61 -16.09 17.23
CA ASP A 86 12.93 -15.05 16.25
C ASP A 86 11.77 -14.05 16.09
N SER A 87 12.10 -12.79 15.77
CA SER A 87 11.09 -11.76 15.49
C SER A 87 10.73 -11.77 14.00
N GLU A 88 9.48 -12.03 13.68
CA GLU A 88 8.95 -12.02 12.32
C GLU A 88 7.99 -10.84 12.13
N CYS A 89 8.13 -10.11 11.02
CA CYS A 89 7.19 -9.07 10.62
C CYS A 89 6.18 -9.67 9.66
N ILE A 90 4.90 -9.63 10.03
CA ILE A 90 3.79 -10.02 9.16
C ILE A 90 2.90 -8.82 8.88
N VAL A 91 2.35 -8.77 7.68
CA VAL A 91 1.53 -7.64 7.21
C VAL A 91 0.25 -8.14 6.57
N GLY A 92 -0.86 -7.46 6.86
CA GLY A 92 -2.17 -7.72 6.27
C GLY A 92 -2.37 -6.99 4.93
N SER A 93 -3.62 -6.99 4.46
CA SER A 93 -4.04 -6.19 3.30
C SER A 93 -4.59 -4.82 3.67
N ALA A 94 -5.05 -4.62 4.91
CA ALA A 94 -5.68 -3.38 5.35
C ALA A 94 -4.65 -2.35 5.82
N TRP A 95 -3.95 -1.69 4.89
CA TRP A 95 -2.84 -0.76 5.21
C TRP A 95 -3.24 0.47 6.05
N ALA A 96 -4.52 0.84 6.09
CA ALA A 96 -5.05 1.86 7.00
C ALA A 96 -5.21 1.34 8.45
N GLY A 97 -5.04 0.04 8.63
CA GLY A 97 -5.26 -0.71 9.85
C GLY A 97 -6.72 -0.87 10.25
N PRO A 98 -6.94 -1.50 11.42
CA PRO A 98 -5.92 -2.20 12.21
C PRO A 98 -5.48 -3.52 11.53
N PHE A 99 -4.29 -4.00 11.89
CA PHE A 99 -3.79 -5.32 11.47
C PHE A 99 -4.80 -6.44 11.75
N ASN A 100 -4.91 -7.37 10.81
CA ASN A 100 -5.73 -8.57 10.92
C ASN A 100 -4.97 -9.80 10.44
N SER A 101 -4.78 -10.78 11.33
CA SER A 101 -4.06 -12.01 11.03
C SER A 101 -4.71 -12.86 9.94
N ASN A 102 -6.03 -12.74 9.73
CA ASN A 102 -6.73 -13.48 8.67
C ASN A 102 -6.39 -12.98 7.27
N GLN A 103 -5.79 -11.78 7.18
CA GLN A 103 -5.35 -11.15 5.93
C GLN A 103 -3.83 -11.27 5.75
N ALA A 104 -3.11 -11.88 6.69
CA ALA A 104 -1.65 -12.00 6.60
C ALA A 104 -1.26 -13.25 5.81
N ASN A 105 -0.70 -13.06 4.62
CA ASN A 105 -0.18 -14.15 3.79
C ASN A 105 0.99 -13.68 2.90
N VAL A 106 1.52 -14.59 2.08
CA VAL A 106 2.68 -14.30 1.22
C VAL A 106 2.43 -13.17 0.21
N VAL A 107 1.19 -13.01 -0.26
CA VAL A 107 0.82 -11.99 -1.24
C VAL A 107 0.76 -10.61 -0.57
N THR A 108 0.14 -10.51 0.60
CA THR A 108 0.10 -9.25 1.36
C THR A 108 1.49 -8.82 1.80
N GLN A 109 2.35 -9.76 2.19
CA GLN A 109 3.75 -9.48 2.48
C GLN A 109 4.50 -8.91 1.26
N GLY A 110 4.25 -9.46 0.06
CA GLY A 110 4.83 -8.95 -1.17
C GLY A 110 4.37 -7.53 -1.50
N ALA A 111 3.05 -7.28 -1.40
CA ALA A 111 2.47 -5.96 -1.61
C ALA A 111 3.01 -4.92 -0.61
N ALA A 112 3.19 -5.31 0.65
CA ALA A 112 3.78 -4.48 1.68
C ALA A 112 5.21 -4.08 1.35
N LEU A 113 6.04 -5.04 0.91
CA LEU A 113 7.42 -4.77 0.50
C LEU A 113 7.48 -3.81 -0.70
N ASP A 114 6.53 -3.91 -1.64
CA ASP A 114 6.43 -2.95 -2.74
C ASP A 114 6.13 -1.53 -2.27
N ALA A 115 5.26 -1.38 -1.26
CA ALA A 115 4.97 -0.07 -0.66
C ALA A 115 6.20 0.56 -0.01
N LEU A 116 6.91 -0.21 0.82
CA LEU A 116 8.12 0.25 1.49
C LEU A 116 9.21 0.62 0.46
N ASN A 117 9.43 -0.22 -0.55
CA ASN A 117 10.40 0.06 -1.62
C ASN A 117 10.00 1.26 -2.48
N ALA A 118 8.70 1.50 -2.67
CA ALA A 118 8.23 2.65 -3.42
C ALA A 118 8.45 3.97 -2.68
N ALA A 119 8.15 4.01 -1.40
CA ALA A 119 8.49 5.17 -0.56
C ALA A 119 10.00 5.42 -0.57
N LEU A 120 10.80 4.39 -0.32
CA LEU A 120 12.27 4.49 -0.31
C LEU A 120 12.82 5.03 -1.64
N ALA A 121 12.30 4.58 -2.78
CA ALA A 121 12.76 5.05 -4.09
C ALA A 121 12.31 6.49 -4.39
N ALA A 122 11.13 6.90 -3.91
CA ALA A 122 10.57 8.23 -4.15
C ALA A 122 11.20 9.32 -3.27
N THR A 123 11.85 8.94 -2.15
CA THR A 123 12.49 9.86 -1.21
C THR A 123 14.02 9.94 -1.33
N GLN A 124 14.60 9.30 -2.34
CA GLN A 124 16.05 9.32 -2.62
C GLN A 124 16.45 10.41 -3.61
#